data_AF-A0A851D732-F1
#
_entry.id   AF-A0A851D732-F1
#
_cell.length_a   1.000
_cell.length_b   1.000
_cell.length_c   1.000
_cell.angle_alpha   90.00
_cell.angle_beta   90.00
_cell.angle_gamma   90.00
#
_symmetry.space_group_name_H-M   'P 1'
#
loop_
_entity.id
_entity.type
_entity.pdbx_description
1 polymer ?
#
loop_
_entity_poly.entity_id
_entity_poly.type
_entity_poly.pdbx_seq_one_letter_code
_entity_poly.pdbx_strand_id
1 'polypeptide(L)'
;GHRSVDASGETTYKKTTSSTLKGAIQLGIGYPVSNPSSKPERDVLMQDFYVVESIFFPSEGSNLTPAHHYADFRFKTYAPVAFRYFRELFGIRPDDYLYSLCNEPLIELSNPGASGSLFYVTSDDEFIIKTVMHKEAEFLQKLLPGYYMNLNQNPRTLLPKFYGLYCVQSGGKNIRVVVMNNILPRVVKMDLKFDLKGSTYKRRASKKEKEKSSPTYKDLDFIQDMPEGLMLDADTFSALVKTLQRDC
;
A
#
# COMPACT_ATOMS: atom_id res chain seq x y z
N GLY A 1 -7.51 -0.57 -19.69
CA GLY A 1 -6.95 -0.84 -18.34
C GLY A 1 -8.04 -0.65 -17.30
N HIS A 2 -7.81 -1.01 -16.03
CA HIS A 2 -8.80 -0.78 -14.96
C HIS A 2 -8.95 0.69 -14.58
N ARG A 3 -7.90 1.49 -14.82
CA ARG A 3 -7.87 2.94 -14.62
C ARG A 3 -8.29 3.70 -15.88
N SER A 4 -9.11 4.73 -15.71
CA SER A 4 -9.57 5.66 -16.74
C SER A 4 -9.79 7.06 -16.16
N VAL A 5 -10.10 8.04 -16.99
CA VAL A 5 -10.57 9.38 -16.58
C VAL A 5 -11.98 9.52 -17.13
N ASP A 6 -12.92 9.99 -16.32
CA ASP A 6 -14.31 10.20 -16.75
C ASP A 6 -14.52 11.57 -17.43
N ALA A 7 -15.77 11.86 -17.82
CA ALA A 7 -16.12 13.10 -18.51
C ALA A 7 -15.89 14.36 -17.68
N SER A 8 -15.81 14.25 -16.35
CA SER A 8 -15.54 15.36 -15.44
C SER A 8 -14.03 15.61 -15.22
N GLY A 9 -13.18 14.74 -15.78
CA GLY A 9 -11.73 14.77 -15.52
C GLY A 9 -11.31 13.99 -14.27
N GLU A 10 -12.23 13.30 -13.59
CA GLU A 10 -11.91 12.52 -12.40
C GLU A 10 -11.33 11.15 -12.77
N THR A 11 -10.26 10.75 -12.07
CA THR A 11 -9.73 9.39 -12.19
C THR A 11 -10.76 8.37 -11.71
N THR A 12 -10.95 7.31 -12.48
CA THR A 12 -11.80 6.17 -12.13
C THR A 12 -11.00 4.88 -12.13
N TYR A 13 -11.33 3.95 -11.22
CA TYR A 13 -10.81 2.59 -11.22
C TYR A 13 -11.95 1.58 -11.15
N LYS A 14 -12.03 0.69 -12.14
CA LYS A 14 -13.19 -0.19 -12.37
C LYS A 14 -14.51 0.62 -12.39
N LYS A 15 -14.54 1.77 -13.06
CA LYS A 15 -15.69 2.70 -13.10
C LYS A 15 -16.19 3.14 -11.71
N THR A 16 -15.31 3.14 -10.70
CA THR A 16 -15.55 3.76 -9.39
C THR A 16 -14.69 5.00 -9.35
N THR A 17 -15.28 6.15 -9.00
CA THR A 17 -14.51 7.40 -8.93
C THR A 17 -13.49 7.35 -7.80
N SER A 18 -12.37 8.05 -7.98
CA SER A 18 -11.28 8.08 -7.01
C SER A 18 -11.75 8.66 -5.68
N SER A 19 -12.56 9.71 -5.70
CA SER A 19 -13.22 10.29 -4.51
C SER A 19 -14.06 9.26 -3.74
N THR A 20 -14.92 8.51 -4.44
CA THR A 20 -15.75 7.46 -3.83
C THR A 20 -14.88 6.37 -3.20
N LEU A 21 -13.82 5.94 -3.91
CA LEU A 21 -12.93 4.91 -3.40
C LEU A 21 -12.18 5.38 -2.14
N LYS A 22 -11.66 6.61 -2.13
CA LYS A 22 -11.01 7.20 -0.95
C LYS A 22 -11.95 7.21 0.24
N GLY A 23 -13.16 7.76 0.09
CA GLY A 23 -14.15 7.80 1.17
C GLY A 23 -14.53 6.42 1.71
N ALA A 24 -14.75 5.43 0.84
CA ALA A 24 -15.05 4.07 1.25
C ALA A 24 -13.88 3.40 2.01
N ILE A 25 -12.62 3.69 1.63
CA ILE A 25 -11.42 3.23 2.35
C ILE A 25 -11.38 3.86 3.74
N GLN A 26 -11.56 5.17 3.85
CA GLN A 26 -11.48 5.89 5.12
C GLN A 26 -12.58 5.46 6.10
N LEU A 27 -13.82 5.34 5.63
CA LEU A 27 -14.95 4.81 6.42
C LEU A 27 -14.70 3.37 6.86
N GLY A 28 -14.25 2.51 5.94
CA GLY A 28 -14.02 1.10 6.20
C GLY A 28 -12.88 0.82 7.18
N ILE A 29 -11.78 1.57 7.11
CA ILE A 29 -10.65 1.46 8.04
C ILE A 29 -10.98 2.10 9.40
N GLY A 30 -11.73 3.22 9.43
CA GLY A 30 -12.09 3.92 10.66
C GLY A 30 -13.13 3.19 11.53
N TYR A 31 -13.91 2.29 10.94
CA TYR A 31 -15.01 1.63 11.64
C TYR A 31 -14.58 0.56 12.69
N PRO A 32 -13.69 -0.41 12.39
CA PRO A 32 -13.37 -1.48 13.34
C PRO A 32 -12.74 -1.00 14.66
N VAL A 33 -12.11 0.18 14.68
CA VAL A 33 -11.39 0.67 15.86
C VAL A 33 -12.22 1.60 16.74
N SER A 34 -13.31 2.18 16.21
CA SER A 34 -14.31 2.90 17.03
C SER A 34 -15.30 1.96 17.73
N ASN A 35 -15.26 0.65 17.42
CA ASN A 35 -16.09 -0.35 18.08
C ASN A 35 -15.42 -0.87 19.37
N PRO A 36 -16.01 -0.68 20.56
CA PRO A 36 -15.47 -1.15 21.84
C PRO A 36 -15.40 -2.68 21.99
N SER A 37 -15.87 -3.43 21.00
CA SER A 37 -15.75 -4.90 20.92
C SER A 37 -14.38 -5.37 20.41
N SER A 38 -13.33 -4.55 20.55
CA SER A 38 -11.98 -4.92 20.10
C SER A 38 -11.56 -6.21 20.81
N LYS A 39 -11.30 -7.25 20.02
CA LYS A 39 -10.85 -8.54 20.55
C LYS A 39 -9.58 -8.29 21.38
N PRO A 40 -9.45 -8.92 22.57
CA PRO A 40 -8.29 -8.74 23.41
C PRO A 40 -7.01 -9.06 22.63
N GLU A 41 -5.94 -8.37 22.97
CA GLU A 41 -4.64 -8.62 22.37
C GLU A 41 -4.22 -10.06 22.64
N ARG A 42 -3.81 -10.74 21.57
CA ARG A 42 -3.31 -12.11 21.61
C ARG A 42 -2.30 -12.35 20.49
N ASP A 43 -1.55 -13.42 20.64
CA ASP A 43 -0.62 -13.90 19.62
C ASP A 43 -1.33 -14.28 18.32
N VAL A 44 -0.60 -14.14 17.22
CA VAL A 44 -1.04 -14.52 15.88
C VAL A 44 -0.98 -16.04 15.75
N LEU A 45 -2.10 -16.65 15.36
CA LEU A 45 -2.20 -18.07 15.06
C LEU A 45 -2.24 -18.29 13.56
N MET A 46 -1.87 -19.49 13.09
CA MET A 46 -1.83 -19.81 11.65
C MET A 46 -3.18 -19.57 10.95
N GLN A 47 -4.29 -19.82 11.65
CA GLN A 47 -5.64 -19.57 11.13
C GLN A 47 -5.93 -18.09 10.85
N ASP A 48 -5.28 -17.17 11.57
CA ASP A 48 -5.53 -15.73 11.45
C ASP A 48 -5.13 -15.16 10.09
N PHE A 49 -4.17 -15.79 9.41
CA PHE A 49 -3.74 -15.37 8.07
C PHE A 49 -4.85 -15.58 7.02
N TYR A 50 -5.82 -16.46 7.28
CA TYR A 50 -6.90 -16.80 6.36
C TYR A 50 -8.24 -16.11 6.70
N VAL A 51 -8.32 -15.44 7.86
CA VAL A 51 -9.53 -14.74 8.29
C VAL A 51 -9.84 -13.57 7.35
N VAL A 52 -11.11 -13.43 6.98
CA VAL A 52 -11.64 -12.24 6.28
C VAL A 52 -12.89 -11.79 6.99
N GLU A 53 -12.84 -10.60 7.58
CA GLU A 53 -14.01 -9.96 8.20
C GLU A 53 -14.71 -9.08 7.15
N SER A 54 -16.04 -9.05 7.15
CA SER A 54 -16.82 -8.28 6.17
C SER A 54 -17.92 -7.50 6.86
N ILE A 55 -17.97 -6.20 6.58
CA ILE A 55 -18.92 -5.26 7.17
C ILE A 55 -19.67 -4.56 6.04
N PHE A 56 -20.96 -4.31 6.22
CA PHE A 56 -21.81 -3.63 5.24
C PHE A 56 -22.03 -2.18 5.66
N PHE A 57 -21.85 -1.27 4.71
CA PHE A 57 -22.03 0.17 4.84
C PHE A 57 -23.16 0.59 3.88
N PRO A 58 -24.42 0.60 4.35
CA PRO A 58 -25.53 1.20 3.62
C PRO A 58 -25.42 2.72 3.63
N SER A 59 -25.78 3.36 2.53
CA SER A 59 -25.80 4.81 2.35
C SER A 59 -26.68 5.53 3.37
N GLU A 60 -27.82 4.95 3.72
CA GLU A 60 -28.73 5.43 4.77
C GLU A 60 -28.19 5.26 6.20
N GLY A 61 -27.09 4.53 6.38
CA GLY A 61 -26.54 4.17 7.68
C GLY A 61 -27.25 2.96 8.32
N SER A 62 -26.72 2.50 9.44
CA SER A 62 -27.30 1.41 10.24
C SER A 62 -26.99 1.62 11.72
N ASN A 63 -27.49 0.72 12.57
CA ASN A 63 -27.13 0.69 13.99
C ASN A 63 -25.63 0.42 14.22
N LEU A 64 -24.92 -0.07 13.20
CA LEU A 64 -23.51 -0.39 13.26
C LEU A 64 -22.67 0.68 12.54
N THR A 65 -23.03 1.04 11.32
CA THR A 65 -22.21 1.91 10.46
C THR A 65 -22.88 3.27 10.22
N PRO A 66 -22.13 4.38 10.17
CA PRO A 66 -22.70 5.71 9.94
C PRO A 66 -23.28 5.84 8.52
N ALA A 67 -24.25 6.74 8.36
CA ALA A 67 -24.76 7.15 7.07
C ALA A 67 -23.70 7.89 6.25
N HIS A 68 -23.77 7.81 4.92
CA HIS A 68 -22.79 8.43 4.02
C HIS A 68 -23.36 8.70 2.62
N HIS A 69 -22.71 9.58 1.87
CA HIS A 69 -23.16 9.99 0.53
C HIS A 69 -22.74 9.05 -0.61
N TYR A 70 -21.91 8.03 -0.33
CA TYR A 70 -21.51 7.03 -1.31
C TYR A 70 -22.59 5.96 -1.49
N ALA A 71 -22.57 5.26 -2.63
CA ALA A 71 -23.41 4.07 -2.81
C ALA A 71 -23.07 2.98 -1.79
N ASP A 72 -24.05 2.13 -1.48
CA ASP A 72 -23.88 0.99 -0.60
C ASP A 72 -22.65 0.14 -0.97
N PHE A 73 -21.89 -0.25 0.04
CA PHE A 73 -20.71 -1.08 -0.15
C PHE A 73 -20.47 -2.06 1.00
N ARG A 74 -19.77 -3.15 0.72
CA ARG A 74 -19.18 -4.02 1.73
C ARG A 74 -17.69 -3.73 1.83
N PHE A 75 -17.20 -3.57 3.04
CA PHE A 75 -15.78 -3.45 3.33
C PHE A 75 -15.27 -4.78 3.90
N LYS A 76 -14.20 -5.31 3.33
CA LYS A 76 -13.56 -6.55 3.80
C LYS A 76 -12.17 -6.26 4.32
N THR A 77 -11.86 -6.78 5.50
CA THR A 77 -10.54 -6.73 6.13
C THR A 77 -9.94 -8.12 6.14
N TYR A 78 -8.79 -8.28 5.50
CA TYR A 78 -8.07 -9.56 5.42
C TYR A 78 -7.07 -9.65 6.56
N ALA A 79 -6.99 -10.81 7.21
CA ALA A 79 -6.05 -11.14 8.28
C ALA A 79 -5.86 -10.03 9.34
N PRO A 80 -6.96 -9.49 9.93
CA PRO A 80 -6.90 -8.31 10.80
C PRO A 80 -5.91 -8.45 11.97
N VAL A 81 -5.86 -9.64 12.59
CA VAL A 81 -4.94 -9.92 13.72
C VAL A 81 -3.48 -9.90 13.26
N ALA A 82 -3.17 -10.48 12.09
CA ALA A 82 -1.81 -10.48 11.55
C ALA A 82 -1.34 -9.07 11.19
N PHE A 83 -2.18 -8.25 10.54
CA PHE A 83 -1.82 -6.87 10.21
C PHE A 83 -1.77 -5.95 11.44
N ARG A 84 -2.51 -6.24 12.51
CA ARG A 84 -2.29 -5.59 13.82
C ARG A 84 -0.88 -5.89 14.33
N TYR A 85 -0.48 -7.17 14.37
CA TYR A 85 0.85 -7.58 14.78
C TYR A 85 1.96 -6.97 13.91
N PHE A 86 1.81 -6.94 12.59
CA PHE A 86 2.81 -6.32 11.71
C PHE A 86 2.96 -4.82 11.97
N ARG A 87 1.85 -4.09 12.17
CA ARG A 87 1.91 -2.67 12.54
C ARG A 87 2.65 -2.46 13.84
N GLU A 88 2.37 -3.27 14.87
CA GLU A 88 3.07 -3.22 16.16
C GLU A 88 4.57 -3.48 16.00
N LEU A 89 4.95 -4.51 15.25
CA LEU A 89 6.36 -4.84 14.98
C LEU A 89 7.09 -3.71 14.25
N PHE A 90 6.38 -2.94 13.42
CA PHE A 90 6.91 -1.76 12.73
C PHE A 90 6.76 -0.46 13.52
N GLY A 91 6.30 -0.52 14.78
CA GLY A 91 6.20 0.64 15.68
C GLY A 91 5.04 1.59 15.35
N ILE A 92 4.00 1.12 14.65
CA ILE A 92 2.85 1.93 14.26
C ILE A 92 1.74 1.75 15.30
N ARG A 93 1.43 2.83 16.03
CA ARG A 93 0.33 2.84 16.99
C ARG A 93 -1.02 2.86 16.24
N PRO A 94 -2.06 2.20 16.78
CA PRO A 94 -3.38 2.20 16.16
C PRO A 94 -3.94 3.61 15.90
N ASP A 95 -3.79 4.51 16.87
CA ASP A 95 -4.31 5.88 16.78
C ASP A 95 -3.62 6.67 15.66
N ASP A 96 -2.30 6.57 15.54
CA ASP A 96 -1.51 7.25 14.50
C ASP A 96 -1.89 6.71 13.10
N TYR A 97 -2.05 5.39 12.97
CA TYR A 97 -2.50 4.76 11.73
C TYR A 97 -3.87 5.25 11.27
N LEU A 98 -4.80 5.39 12.21
CA LEU A 98 -6.16 5.87 11.92
C LEU A 98 -6.18 7.36 11.61
N TYR A 99 -5.46 8.17 12.40
CA TYR A 99 -5.39 9.60 12.17
C TYR A 99 -4.88 9.88 10.75
N SER A 100 -3.76 9.25 10.39
CA SER A 100 -3.12 9.40 9.08
C SER A 100 -4.03 8.97 7.92
N LEU A 101 -4.71 7.82 8.04
CA LEU A 101 -5.51 7.27 6.95
C LEU A 101 -6.92 7.84 6.86
N CYS A 102 -7.58 8.08 7.99
CA CYS A 102 -9.02 8.31 8.06
C CYS A 102 -9.40 9.76 8.36
N ASN A 103 -8.56 10.52 9.05
CA ASN A 103 -8.91 11.88 9.48
C ASN A 103 -8.40 12.96 8.52
N GLU A 104 -7.43 12.64 7.68
CA GLU A 104 -6.85 13.55 6.70
C GLU A 104 -7.15 13.14 5.25
N PRO A 105 -7.24 14.06 4.29
CA PRO A 105 -7.54 13.72 2.89
C PRO A 105 -6.46 12.87 2.22
N LEU A 106 -6.85 11.74 1.63
CA LEU A 106 -5.93 10.93 0.81
C LEU A 106 -5.60 11.63 -0.52
N ILE A 107 -4.30 11.72 -0.84
CA ILE A 107 -3.77 12.40 -2.02
C ILE A 107 -3.50 11.37 -3.13
N GLU A 108 -4.11 11.52 -4.30
CA GLU A 108 -3.85 10.64 -5.45
C GLU A 108 -2.49 10.94 -6.10
N LEU A 109 -1.69 9.90 -6.31
CA LEU A 109 -0.41 10.00 -7.01
C LEU A 109 -0.60 9.72 -8.51
N SER A 110 -0.12 10.64 -9.34
CA SER A 110 -0.16 10.56 -10.81
C SER A 110 0.97 9.69 -11.38
N ASN A 111 1.15 8.48 -10.85
CA ASN A 111 2.14 7.51 -11.33
C ASN A 111 1.45 6.29 -11.96
N PRO A 112 1.08 6.35 -13.26
CA PRO A 112 0.64 5.17 -13.97
C PRO A 112 1.83 4.23 -14.16
N GLY A 113 2.06 3.36 -13.18
CA GLY A 113 2.85 2.14 -13.42
C GLY A 113 2.19 1.30 -14.51
N ALA A 114 2.95 0.40 -15.13
CA ALA A 114 2.44 -0.46 -16.21
C ALA A 114 1.20 -1.29 -15.82
N SER A 115 0.97 -1.53 -14.52
CA SER A 115 -0.18 -2.26 -13.98
C SER A 115 -1.51 -1.50 -14.06
N GLY A 116 -1.49 -0.18 -14.28
CA GLY A 116 -2.69 0.66 -14.22
C GLY A 116 -3.31 0.73 -12.82
N SER A 117 -2.53 0.47 -11.77
CA SER A 117 -2.92 0.64 -10.37
C SER A 117 -3.15 2.13 -10.04
N LEU A 118 -4.09 2.41 -9.12
CA LEU A 118 -4.14 3.66 -8.39
C LEU A 118 -3.22 3.61 -7.17
N PHE A 119 -2.66 4.77 -6.85
CA PHE A 119 -1.84 5.00 -5.68
C PHE A 119 -2.38 6.23 -4.96
N TYR A 120 -2.56 6.11 -3.66
CA TYR A 120 -2.79 7.22 -2.75
C TYR A 120 -1.62 7.32 -1.78
N VAL A 121 -1.40 8.52 -1.27
CA VAL A 121 -0.53 8.78 -0.13
C VAL A 121 -1.32 9.53 0.94
N THR A 122 -1.02 9.28 2.20
CA THR A 122 -1.57 10.04 3.34
C THR A 122 -1.00 11.45 3.38
N SER A 123 -1.69 12.38 4.05
CA SER A 123 -1.28 13.79 4.09
C SER A 123 0.05 14.02 4.80
N ASP A 124 0.38 13.18 5.78
CA ASP A 124 1.67 13.14 6.49
C ASP A 124 2.78 12.44 5.67
N ASP A 125 2.44 11.91 4.50
CA ASP A 125 3.33 11.23 3.58
C ASP A 125 3.95 9.91 4.12
N GLU A 126 3.37 9.33 5.18
CA GLU A 126 3.87 8.10 5.81
C GLU A 126 3.43 6.81 5.10
N PHE A 127 2.18 6.77 4.62
CA PHE A 127 1.56 5.55 4.08
C PHE A 127 1.22 5.69 2.60
N ILE A 128 1.51 4.63 1.85
CA ILE A 128 1.05 4.43 0.48
C ILE A 128 -0.10 3.44 0.48
N ILE A 129 -1.18 3.79 -0.21
CA ILE A 129 -2.31 2.89 -0.49
C ILE A 129 -2.27 2.56 -1.97
N LYS A 130 -2.16 1.27 -2.31
CA LYS A 130 -2.07 0.81 -3.69
C LYS A 130 -3.22 -0.13 -4.03
N THR A 131 -3.89 0.10 -5.16
CA THR A 131 -4.83 -0.90 -5.69
C THR A 131 -4.08 -2.10 -6.27
N VAL A 132 -4.52 -3.29 -5.90
CA VAL A 132 -3.96 -4.57 -6.35
C VAL A 132 -5.01 -5.41 -7.06
N MET A 133 -4.56 -6.23 -8.01
CA MET A 133 -5.40 -7.22 -8.69
C MET A 133 -5.84 -8.32 -7.74
N HIS A 134 -6.88 -9.07 -8.13
CA HIS A 134 -7.36 -10.19 -7.32
C HIS A 134 -6.25 -11.22 -7.03
N LYS A 135 -5.49 -11.61 -8.05
CA LYS A 135 -4.39 -12.57 -7.93
C LYS A 135 -3.26 -12.08 -7.03
N GLU A 136 -2.95 -10.78 -7.08
CA GLU A 136 -1.92 -10.17 -6.22
C GLU A 136 -2.35 -10.17 -4.74
N ALA A 137 -3.61 -9.84 -4.45
CA ALA A 137 -4.14 -9.89 -3.09
C ALA A 137 -4.21 -11.33 -2.54
N GLU A 138 -4.63 -12.29 -3.37
CA GLU A 138 -4.65 -13.71 -2.99
C GLU A 138 -3.24 -14.24 -2.74
N PHE A 139 -2.29 -13.86 -3.59
CA PHE A 139 -0.88 -14.18 -3.39
C PHE A 139 -0.33 -13.58 -2.09
N LEU A 140 -0.61 -12.30 -1.81
CA LEU A 140 -0.20 -11.65 -0.57
C LEU A 140 -0.77 -12.37 0.66
N GLN A 141 -2.04 -12.80 0.61
CA GLN A 141 -2.62 -13.57 1.72
C GLN A 141 -1.91 -14.90 1.95
N LYS A 142 -1.55 -15.62 0.87
CA LYS A 142 -0.75 -16.86 0.93
C LYS A 142 0.68 -16.62 1.41
N LEU A 143 1.22 -15.42 1.19
CA LEU A 143 2.57 -15.01 1.61
C LEU A 143 2.65 -14.71 3.12
N LEU A 144 1.55 -14.31 3.78
CA LEU A 144 1.58 -13.80 5.16
C LEU A 144 2.30 -14.70 6.18
N PRO A 145 2.16 -16.05 6.17
CA PRO A 145 2.91 -16.89 7.11
C PRO A 145 4.43 -16.81 6.90
N GLY A 146 4.88 -16.84 5.63
CA GLY A 146 6.30 -16.70 5.30
C GLY A 146 6.84 -15.29 5.59
N TYR A 147 6.01 -14.27 5.34
CA TYR A 147 6.32 -12.90 5.69
C TYR A 147 6.49 -12.73 7.20
N TYR A 148 5.59 -13.29 8.02
CA TYR A 148 5.71 -13.32 9.47
C TYR A 148 7.03 -13.96 9.93
N MET A 149 7.43 -15.10 9.35
CA MET A 149 8.71 -15.73 9.66
C MET A 149 9.89 -14.83 9.29
N ASN A 150 9.87 -14.22 8.10
CA ASN A 150 10.93 -13.32 7.66
C ASN A 150 11.08 -12.11 8.58
N LEU A 151 9.99 -11.47 8.99
CA LEU A 151 10.06 -10.30 9.87
C LEU A 151 10.70 -10.61 11.22
N ASN A 152 10.45 -11.81 11.76
CA ASN A 152 11.04 -12.24 13.03
C ASN A 152 12.50 -12.67 12.91
N GLN A 153 12.92 -13.17 11.74
CA GLN A 153 14.29 -13.67 11.52
C GLN A 153 15.23 -12.64 10.88
N ASN A 154 14.69 -11.69 10.12
CA ASN A 154 15.40 -10.68 9.35
C ASN A 154 14.85 -9.27 9.65
N PRO A 155 15.11 -8.71 10.84
CA PRO A 155 14.52 -7.44 11.27
C PRO A 155 14.91 -6.23 10.41
N ARG A 156 15.96 -6.34 9.59
CA ARG A 156 16.41 -5.31 8.65
C ARG A 156 15.92 -5.51 7.21
N THR A 157 14.98 -6.43 6.99
CA THR A 157 14.43 -6.74 5.66
C THR A 157 14.05 -5.48 4.87
N LEU A 158 14.29 -5.53 3.57
CA LEU A 158 13.99 -4.49 2.60
C LEU A 158 12.65 -4.72 1.89
N LEU A 159 11.97 -5.83 2.21
CA LEU A 159 10.64 -6.10 1.69
C LEU A 159 9.65 -4.98 2.07
N PRO A 160 8.60 -4.75 1.27
CA PRO A 160 7.57 -3.79 1.61
C PRO A 160 7.00 -4.06 3.01
N LYS A 161 6.80 -3.00 3.80
CA LYS A 161 6.17 -3.09 5.12
C LYS A 161 4.66 -3.00 4.94
N PHE A 162 3.97 -4.13 5.03
CA PHE A 162 2.53 -4.19 4.79
C PHE A 162 1.74 -3.96 6.09
N TYR A 163 0.81 -3.00 6.06
CA TYR A 163 0.05 -2.57 7.24
C TYR A 163 -1.43 -2.93 7.18
N GLY A 164 -1.93 -3.32 6.01
CA GLY A 164 -3.30 -3.80 5.86
C GLY A 164 -3.59 -4.24 4.43
N LEU A 165 -4.50 -5.22 4.31
CA LEU A 165 -5.08 -5.64 3.04
C LEU A 165 -6.60 -5.56 3.17
N TYR A 166 -7.23 -4.81 2.27
CA TYR A 166 -8.65 -4.51 2.32
C TYR A 166 -9.31 -4.70 0.95
N CYS A 167 -10.65 -4.86 0.94
CA CYS A 167 -11.44 -4.84 -0.28
C CYS A 167 -12.71 -4.03 -0.11
N VAL A 168 -12.92 -3.06 -1.00
CA VAL A 168 -14.20 -2.36 -1.18
C VAL A 168 -14.99 -3.10 -2.25
N GLN A 169 -16.17 -3.59 -1.88
CA GLN A 169 -17.11 -4.27 -2.77
C GLN A 169 -18.36 -3.42 -2.96
N SER A 170 -18.56 -2.87 -4.16
CA SER A 170 -19.74 -2.06 -4.49
C SER A 170 -20.15 -2.27 -5.95
N GLY A 171 -21.46 -2.30 -6.22
CA GLY A 171 -22.02 -2.43 -7.57
C GLY A 171 -21.49 -3.65 -8.36
N GLY A 172 -21.32 -4.80 -7.68
CA GLY A 172 -20.77 -6.03 -8.28
C GLY A 172 -19.26 -6.03 -8.55
N LYS A 173 -18.55 -4.97 -8.14
CA LYS A 173 -17.11 -4.83 -8.36
C LYS A 173 -16.34 -4.97 -7.05
N ASN A 174 -15.13 -5.50 -7.15
CA ASN A 174 -14.21 -5.66 -6.04
C ASN A 174 -12.92 -4.87 -6.32
N ILE A 175 -12.63 -3.88 -5.49
CA ILE A 175 -11.39 -3.11 -5.52
C ILE A 175 -10.59 -3.46 -4.27
N ARG A 176 -9.42 -4.05 -4.46
CA ARG A 176 -8.54 -4.47 -3.37
C ARG A 176 -7.43 -3.46 -3.22
N VAL A 177 -7.10 -3.12 -1.98
CA VAL A 177 -6.04 -2.17 -1.66
C VAL A 177 -5.13 -2.73 -0.60
N VAL A 178 -3.84 -2.42 -0.74
CA VAL A 178 -2.81 -2.70 0.26
C VAL A 178 -2.34 -1.37 0.80
N VAL A 179 -2.25 -1.25 2.13
CA VAL A 179 -1.58 -0.14 2.81
C VAL A 179 -0.17 -0.58 3.16
N MET A 180 0.82 0.23 2.82
CA MET A 180 2.24 -0.07 3.01
C MET A 180 3.04 1.21 3.29
N ASN A 181 4.30 1.07 3.70
CA ASN A 181 5.18 2.21 3.93
C ASN A 181 5.46 3.02 2.66
N ASN A 182 5.60 4.34 2.83
CA ASN A 182 6.27 5.18 1.86
C ASN A 182 7.80 5.08 2.03
N ILE A 183 8.50 4.58 1.00
CA ILE A 183 9.97 4.45 1.04
C ILE A 183 10.66 5.80 0.78
N LEU A 184 9.99 6.73 0.09
CA LEU A 184 10.56 8.01 -0.34
C LEU A 184 9.68 9.17 0.15
N PRO A 185 9.68 9.46 1.47
CA PRO A 185 8.84 10.51 2.03
C PRO A 185 9.33 11.90 1.62
N ARG A 186 8.39 12.83 1.39
CA ARG A 186 8.61 14.22 0.96
C ARG A 186 9.45 15.04 1.92
N VAL A 187 9.48 14.65 3.21
CA VAL A 187 10.32 15.29 4.23
C VAL A 187 11.80 15.25 3.87
N VAL A 188 12.21 14.28 3.05
CA VAL A 188 13.56 14.21 2.47
C VAL A 188 13.48 14.50 0.97
N LYS A 189 14.17 15.56 0.52
CA LYS A 189 14.27 15.87 -0.91
C LYS A 189 15.12 14.80 -1.61
N MET A 190 14.51 14.06 -2.53
CA MET A 190 15.21 13.08 -3.36
C MET A 190 15.73 13.74 -4.64
N ASP A 191 17.05 13.93 -4.73
CA ASP A 191 17.68 14.46 -5.95
C ASP A 191 17.70 13.43 -7.09
N LEU A 192 17.88 12.15 -6.77
CA LEU A 192 17.85 11.04 -7.73
C LEU A 192 16.93 9.92 -7.27
N LYS A 193 16.23 9.28 -8.22
CA LYS A 193 15.39 8.10 -7.97
C LYS A 193 15.58 7.08 -9.07
N PHE A 194 15.76 5.81 -8.67
CA PHE A 194 15.92 4.69 -9.58
C PHE A 194 14.93 3.56 -9.25
N ASP A 195 14.27 3.02 -10.27
CA ASP A 195 13.65 1.69 -10.24
C ASP A 195 14.66 0.74 -10.88
N LEU A 196 15.20 -0.22 -10.12
CA LEU A 196 16.22 -1.17 -10.58
C LEU A 196 15.68 -2.61 -10.51
N LYS A 197 15.98 -3.42 -11.52
CA LYS A 197 15.52 -4.81 -11.64
C LYS A 197 16.60 -5.79 -12.11
N GLY A 198 17.80 -5.32 -12.44
CA GLY A 198 18.90 -6.14 -12.98
C GLY A 198 18.69 -6.61 -14.42
N SER A 199 17.71 -6.05 -15.13
CA SER A 199 17.42 -6.38 -16.53
C SER A 199 17.66 -5.17 -17.45
N THR A 200 17.77 -5.40 -18.76
CA THR A 200 18.07 -4.32 -19.73
C THR A 200 16.87 -3.98 -20.64
N TYR A 201 16.01 -4.96 -20.94
CA TYR A 201 14.88 -4.75 -21.85
C TYR A 201 13.84 -3.78 -21.28
N LYS A 202 13.58 -2.66 -21.99
CA LYS A 202 12.67 -1.56 -21.55
C LYS A 202 13.01 -0.96 -20.18
N ARG A 203 14.29 -1.02 -19.78
CA ARG A 203 14.82 -0.46 -18.53
C ARG A 203 15.51 0.88 -18.74
N ARG A 204 14.89 1.74 -19.55
CA ARG A 204 15.20 3.18 -19.69
C ARG A 204 13.96 4.00 -19.38
N ALA A 205 14.11 5.12 -18.69
CA ALA A 205 13.03 6.07 -18.46
C ALA A 205 12.56 6.69 -19.78
N SER A 206 11.25 6.89 -19.91
CA SER A 206 10.67 7.51 -21.11
C SER A 206 10.98 9.00 -21.15
N LYS A 207 10.89 9.63 -22.33
CA LYS A 207 11.06 11.10 -22.47
C LYS A 207 10.14 11.87 -21.52
N LYS A 208 8.86 11.49 -21.48
CA LYS A 208 7.85 12.04 -20.58
C LYS A 208 8.20 11.90 -19.08
N GLU A 209 8.84 10.79 -18.68
CA GLU A 209 9.28 10.62 -17.30
C GLU A 209 10.44 11.56 -16.97
N LYS A 210 11.39 11.71 -17.89
CA LYS A 210 12.57 12.57 -17.73
C LYS A 210 12.25 14.07 -17.69
N GLU A 211 11.10 14.47 -18.23
CA GLU A 211 10.59 15.86 -18.18
C GLU A 211 9.99 16.25 -16.82
N LYS A 212 9.75 15.29 -15.91
CA LYS A 212 9.24 15.58 -14.56
C LYS A 212 10.31 16.28 -13.73
N SER A 213 9.88 17.08 -12.75
CA SER A 213 10.77 17.72 -11.77
C SER A 213 11.56 16.74 -10.91
N SER A 214 11.03 15.54 -10.69
CA SER A 214 11.68 14.46 -9.95
C SER A 214 11.45 13.14 -10.70
N PRO A 215 12.26 12.86 -11.74
CA PRO A 215 12.09 11.70 -12.61
C PRO A 215 12.45 10.40 -11.87
N THR A 216 11.86 9.30 -12.30
CA THR A 216 12.30 7.94 -11.88
C THR A 216 13.05 7.28 -13.02
N TYR A 217 14.37 7.18 -12.86
CA TYR A 217 15.28 6.53 -13.78
C TYR A 217 15.23 5.00 -13.66
N LYS A 218 15.83 4.30 -14.61
CA LYS A 218 15.89 2.83 -14.64
C LYS A 218 17.32 2.32 -14.87
N ASP A 219 17.49 1.01 -14.92
CA ASP A 219 18.79 0.32 -14.98
C ASP A 219 19.75 0.88 -16.06
N LEU A 220 19.27 1.11 -17.29
CA LEU A 220 20.12 1.63 -18.38
C LEU A 220 20.48 3.12 -18.22
N ASP A 221 19.66 3.88 -17.49
CA ASP A 221 20.00 5.26 -17.12
C ASP A 221 21.03 5.23 -16.00
N PHE A 222 20.87 4.36 -14.98
CA PHE A 222 21.84 4.21 -13.89
C PHE A 222 23.23 3.83 -14.40
N ILE A 223 23.33 2.83 -15.28
CA ILE A 223 24.63 2.39 -15.85
C ILE A 223 25.33 3.51 -16.63
N GLN A 224 24.55 4.37 -17.30
CA GLN A 224 25.08 5.46 -18.11
C GLN A 224 25.46 6.68 -17.26
N ASP A 225 24.58 7.07 -16.33
CA ASP A 225 24.66 8.33 -15.59
C ASP A 225 25.51 8.17 -14.31
N MET A 226 25.70 6.93 -13.82
CA MET A 226 26.51 6.60 -12.65
C MET A 226 27.46 5.42 -12.94
N PRO A 227 28.46 5.58 -13.85
CA PRO A 227 29.34 4.48 -14.26
C PRO A 227 30.20 3.92 -13.10
N GLU A 228 30.54 4.75 -12.12
CA GLU A 228 31.28 4.35 -10.91
C GLU A 228 30.37 3.74 -9.83
N GLY A 229 29.05 3.71 -10.06
CA GLY A 229 28.06 3.18 -9.11
C GLY A 229 27.86 4.05 -7.87
N LEU A 230 27.40 3.40 -6.79
CA LEU A 230 27.21 4.01 -5.47
C LEU A 230 28.27 3.48 -4.50
N MET A 231 29.12 4.37 -4.01
CA MET A 231 30.14 4.03 -3.02
C MET A 231 29.50 3.94 -1.63
N LEU A 232 29.67 2.79 -0.97
CA LEU A 232 29.22 2.54 0.39
C LEU A 232 30.43 2.16 1.25
N ASP A 233 30.42 2.54 2.53
CA ASP A 233 31.39 2.00 3.47
C ASP A 233 31.22 0.47 3.62
N ALA A 234 32.29 -0.20 4.06
CA ALA A 234 32.35 -1.66 4.09
C ALA A 234 31.24 -2.29 4.97
N ASP A 235 30.91 -1.65 6.09
CA ASP A 235 29.92 -2.16 7.03
C ASP A 235 28.50 -2.03 6.45
N THR A 236 28.16 -0.88 5.89
CA THR A 236 26.88 -0.65 5.22
C THR A 236 26.71 -1.55 4.01
N PHE A 237 27.75 -1.70 3.17
CA PHE A 237 27.71 -2.61 2.02
C PHE A 237 27.46 -4.06 2.45
N SER A 238 28.21 -4.54 3.45
CA SER A 238 28.06 -5.89 3.99
C SER A 238 26.65 -6.13 4.55
N ALA A 239 26.12 -5.17 5.31
CA ALA A 239 24.77 -5.25 5.86
C ALA A 239 23.69 -5.26 4.76
N LEU A 240 23.83 -4.41 3.74
CA LEU A 240 22.90 -4.32 2.62
C LEU A 240 22.88 -5.62 1.81
N VAL A 241 24.06 -6.12 1.41
CA VAL A 241 24.17 -7.34 0.60
C VAL A 241 23.66 -8.55 1.37
N LYS A 242 24.02 -8.70 2.64
CA LYS A 242 23.51 -9.79 3.50
C LYS A 242 21.99 -9.76 3.62
N THR A 243 21.39 -8.57 3.71
CA THR A 243 19.94 -8.44 3.80
C THR A 243 19.27 -8.79 2.47
N LEU A 244 19.79 -8.26 1.36
CA LEU A 244 19.28 -8.57 0.00
C LEU A 244 19.34 -10.07 -0.30
N GLN A 245 20.44 -10.74 0.06
CA GLN A 245 20.59 -12.19 -0.11
C GLN A 245 19.58 -13.02 0.68
N ARG A 246 19.05 -12.50 1.78
CA ARG A 246 18.02 -13.18 2.59
C ARG A 246 16.61 -12.92 2.07
N ASP A 247 16.38 -11.74 1.48
CA ASP A 247 15.08 -11.35 0.95
C ASP A 247 14.80 -11.91 -0.46
N CYS A 248 15.85 -12.27 -1.22
CA CYS A 248 15.79 -12.88 -2.56
C CYS A 248 15.79 -14.41 -2.49
#